data_AF-A0A958NNV6-F1
#
_entry.id   AF-A0A958NNV6-F1
#
_cell.length_a   1.000
_cell.length_b   1.000
_cell.length_c   1.000
_cell.angle_alpha   90.00
_cell.angle_beta   90.00
_cell.angle_gamma   90.00
#
_symmetry.space_group_name_H-M   'P 1'
#
loop_
_entity.id
_entity.type
_entity.pdbx_description
1 polymer ?
#
loop_
_entity_poly.entity_id
_entity_poly.type
_entity_poly.pdbx_seq_one_letter_code
_entity_poly.pdbx_strand_id
1 'polypeptide(L)'
;MKNINKIIAREFLLIILSIIILGIAYVSIKIYNYYHESKIIELEDKIDIEKNQLESINFYEKKYNQKWLYEKYQVHYSYNMFWDRLQQLAEKDSIQYLWNRMNQENNDFLFSIGFNHHTDFQEFILLNSFNIEDKRKYKNILKIKIDLKNEKLFHESKNINNYEIKKLLKSLSIILLLLFFIIRYLYYSIKWSIKTLKS
;
A
#
# COMPACT_ATOMS: atom_id res chain seq x y z
N MET A 1 39.31 41.29 31.59
CA MET A 1 38.51 40.05 31.83
C MET A 1 37.01 40.19 31.56
N LYS A 2 36.26 41.16 32.13
CA LYS A 2 34.78 41.26 31.99
C LYS A 2 34.22 41.19 30.55
N ASN A 3 34.94 41.69 29.55
CA ASN A 3 34.49 41.67 28.16
C ASN A 3 34.58 40.29 27.48
N ILE A 4 35.53 39.45 27.88
CA ILE A 4 35.72 38.09 27.32
C ILE A 4 34.56 37.20 27.75
N ASN A 5 34.19 37.24 29.03
CA ASN A 5 33.09 36.44 29.58
C ASN A 5 31.75 36.74 28.89
N LYS A 6 31.51 38.01 28.50
CA LYS A 6 30.30 38.40 27.76
C LYS A 6 30.27 37.85 26.33
N ILE A 7 31.43 37.75 25.68
CA ILE A 7 31.52 37.17 24.33
C ILE A 7 31.23 35.67 24.43
N ILE A 8 31.90 34.96 25.36
CA ILE A 8 31.70 33.52 25.57
C ILE A 8 30.23 33.19 25.88
N ALA A 9 29.59 33.93 26.78
CA ALA A 9 28.18 33.72 27.12
C ALA A 9 27.24 33.86 25.91
N ARG A 10 27.55 34.79 24.99
CA ARG A 10 26.76 34.96 23.77
C ARG A 10 26.94 33.81 22.79
N GLU A 11 28.17 33.40 22.53
CA GLU A 11 28.45 32.26 21.65
C GLU A 11 27.81 30.98 22.19
N PHE A 12 27.85 30.79 23.51
CA PHE A 12 27.16 29.67 24.17
C PHE A 12 25.64 29.71 23.98
N LEU A 13 25.03 30.90 24.06
CA LEU A 13 23.60 31.08 23.81
C LEU A 13 23.22 30.74 22.36
N LEU A 14 24.06 31.11 21.38
CA LEU A 14 23.85 30.74 19.97
C LEU A 14 23.94 29.22 19.77
N ILE A 15 24.87 28.54 20.44
CA ILE A 15 24.98 27.08 20.39
C ILE A 15 23.72 26.42 21.00
N ILE A 16 23.25 26.88 22.15
CA ILE A 16 22.02 26.38 22.76
C ILE A 16 20.83 26.57 21.81
N LEU A 17 20.70 27.76 21.22
CA LEU A 17 19.65 28.05 20.26
C LEU A 17 19.71 27.09 19.05
N SER A 18 20.92 26.78 18.57
CA SER A 18 21.14 25.81 17.48
C SER A 18 20.62 24.43 17.85
N ILE A 19 20.95 23.96 19.06
CA ILE A 19 20.53 22.65 19.57
C ILE A 19 19.00 22.61 19.68
N ILE A 20 18.38 23.68 20.17
CA ILE A 20 16.92 23.80 20.25
C ILE A 20 16.28 23.71 18.86
N ILE A 21 16.80 24.45 17.88
CA ILE A 21 16.29 24.42 16.50
C ILE A 21 16.41 23.01 15.89
N LEU A 22 17.55 22.33 16.09
CA LEU A 22 17.75 20.96 15.62
C LEU A 22 16.80 19.98 16.32
N GLY A 23 16.58 20.15 17.63
CA GLY A 23 15.62 19.35 18.40
C GLY A 23 14.18 19.52 17.89
N ILE A 24 13.75 20.77 17.64
CA ILE A 24 12.45 21.07 17.04
C ILE A 24 12.33 20.41 15.66
N ALA A 25 13.33 20.58 14.79
CA ALA A 25 13.31 19.97 13.46
C ALA A 25 13.19 18.44 13.52
N TYR A 26 13.92 17.79 14.44
CA TYR A 26 13.82 16.34 14.64
C TYR A 26 12.41 15.93 15.09
N VAL A 27 11.84 16.61 16.09
CA VAL A 27 10.48 16.34 16.58
C VAL A 27 9.45 16.56 15.47
N SER A 28 9.57 17.64 14.69
CA SER A 28 8.68 17.92 13.56
C SER A 28 8.72 16.80 12.51
N ILE A 29 9.90 16.27 12.18
CA ILE A 29 10.01 15.15 11.26
C ILE A 29 9.39 13.88 11.85
N LYS A 30 9.56 13.63 13.15
CA LYS A 30 8.92 12.48 13.81
C LYS A 30 7.40 12.57 13.81
N ILE A 31 6.84 13.75 14.09
CA ILE A 31 5.39 13.99 13.98
C ILE A 31 4.91 13.77 12.54
N TYR A 32 5.66 14.25 11.55
CA TYR A 32 5.35 14.07 10.14
C TYR A 32 5.33 12.59 9.72
N ASN A 33 6.34 11.81 10.10
CA ASN A 33 6.37 10.37 9.84
C ASN A 33 5.23 9.66 10.57
N TYR A 34 4.97 10.00 11.84
CA TYR A 34 3.88 9.40 12.61
C TYR A 34 2.52 9.61 11.94
N TYR A 35 2.27 10.79 11.36
CA TYR A 35 1.07 11.05 10.59
C TYR A 35 0.93 10.11 9.39
N HIS A 36 2.01 9.92 8.62
CA HIS A 36 2.00 9.03 7.47
C HIS A 36 1.91 7.55 7.84
N GLU A 37 2.59 7.10 8.90
CA GLU A 37 2.44 5.76 9.45
C GLU A 37 1.00 5.48 9.91
N SER A 38 0.38 6.43 10.61
CA SER A 38 -1.02 6.31 11.03
C SER A 38 -1.96 6.16 9.82
N LYS A 39 -1.70 6.90 8.74
CA LYS A 39 -2.47 6.78 7.50
C LYS A 39 -2.26 5.46 6.79
N ILE A 40 -1.05 4.92 6.82
CA ILE A 40 -0.75 3.59 6.26
C ILE A 40 -1.56 2.51 7.00
N ILE A 41 -1.60 2.55 8.33
CA ILE A 41 -2.38 1.60 9.14
C ILE A 41 -3.87 1.69 8.80
N GLU A 42 -4.43 2.91 8.73
CA GLU A 42 -5.84 3.11 8.35
C GLU A 42 -6.16 2.52 6.96
N LEU A 43 -5.24 2.64 6.02
CA LEU A 43 -5.39 2.09 4.67
C LEU A 43 -5.24 0.57 4.65
N GLU A 44 -4.38 -0.02 5.47
CA GLU A 44 -4.28 -1.46 5.66
C GLU A 44 -5.60 -2.05 6.17
N ASP A 45 -6.18 -1.44 7.21
CA ASP A 45 -7.49 -1.84 7.74
C ASP A 45 -8.58 -1.79 6.66
N LYS A 46 -8.60 -0.74 5.85
CA LYS A 46 -9.54 -0.61 4.72
C LYS A 46 -9.32 -1.70 3.67
N ILE A 47 -8.08 -2.03 3.33
CA ILE A 47 -7.76 -3.11 2.40
C ILE A 47 -8.23 -4.46 2.94
N ASP A 48 -8.10 -4.69 4.25
CA ASP A 48 -8.55 -5.92 4.89
C ASP A 48 -10.08 -6.02 4.94
N ILE A 49 -10.79 -4.91 5.18
CA ILE A 49 -12.25 -4.87 5.05
C ILE A 49 -12.70 -5.27 3.64
N GLU A 50 -12.07 -4.71 2.60
CA GLU A 50 -12.38 -5.05 1.20
C GLU A 50 -12.04 -6.52 0.88
N LYS A 51 -10.99 -7.08 1.51
CA LYS A 51 -10.67 -8.51 1.40
C LYS A 51 -11.79 -9.38 2.01
N ASN A 52 -12.31 -8.99 3.17
CA ASN A 52 -13.43 -9.69 3.83
C ASN A 52 -14.72 -9.60 2.99
N GLN A 53 -14.93 -8.50 2.26
CA GLN A 53 -16.04 -8.41 1.31
C GLN A 53 -15.91 -9.41 0.15
N LEU A 54 -14.70 -9.74 -0.30
CA LEU A 54 -14.49 -10.81 -1.28
C LEU A 54 -14.79 -12.19 -0.69
N GLU A 55 -14.47 -12.40 0.58
CA GLU A 55 -14.83 -13.62 1.30
C GLU A 55 -16.36 -13.77 1.42
N SER A 56 -17.10 -12.66 1.61
CA SER A 56 -18.58 -12.70 1.69
C SER A 56 -19.30 -13.21 0.44
N ILE A 57 -18.63 -13.22 -0.72
CA ILE A 57 -19.16 -13.78 -1.98
C ILE A 57 -18.52 -15.13 -2.34
N ASN A 58 -17.84 -15.77 -1.38
CA ASN A 58 -17.06 -16.99 -1.55
C ASN A 58 -16.09 -16.91 -2.74
N PHE A 59 -15.54 -15.72 -3.03
CA PHE A 59 -14.77 -15.51 -4.26
C PHE A 59 -13.59 -16.48 -4.37
N TYR A 60 -12.83 -16.63 -3.28
CA TYR A 60 -11.65 -17.48 -3.23
C TYR A 60 -12.01 -18.97 -3.34
N GLU A 61 -13.09 -19.39 -2.70
CA GLU A 61 -13.59 -20.77 -2.75
C GLU A 61 -14.09 -21.11 -4.16
N LYS A 62 -14.94 -20.25 -4.75
CA LYS A 62 -15.38 -20.40 -6.15
C LYS A 62 -14.18 -20.49 -7.10
N LYS A 63 -13.19 -19.60 -6.96
CA LYS A 63 -11.97 -19.64 -7.78
C LYS A 63 -11.14 -20.88 -7.57
N TYR A 64 -11.01 -21.34 -6.34
CA TYR A 64 -10.30 -22.56 -5.99
C TYR A 64 -10.97 -23.78 -6.65
N ASN A 65 -12.29 -23.91 -6.52
CA ASN A 65 -13.05 -25.01 -7.13
C ASN A 65 -13.01 -24.98 -8.66
N GLN A 66 -13.12 -23.80 -9.27
CA GLN A 66 -12.92 -23.61 -10.71
C GLN A 66 -11.53 -24.10 -11.15
N LYS A 67 -10.49 -23.72 -10.42
CA LYS A 67 -9.10 -24.09 -10.73
C LYS A 67 -8.87 -25.57 -10.53
N TRP A 68 -9.37 -26.15 -9.44
CA TRP A 68 -9.32 -27.58 -9.16
C TRP A 68 -9.91 -28.40 -10.31
N LEU A 69 -11.10 -28.03 -10.80
CA LEU A 69 -11.71 -28.74 -11.93
C LEU A 69 -10.86 -28.60 -13.19
N TYR A 70 -10.41 -27.38 -13.50
CA TYR A 70 -9.59 -27.11 -14.68
C TYR A 70 -8.29 -27.93 -14.69
N GLU A 71 -7.59 -28.00 -13.55
CA GLU A 71 -6.35 -28.77 -13.41
C GLU A 71 -6.59 -30.28 -13.53
N LYS A 72 -7.74 -30.78 -13.05
CA LYS A 72 -8.11 -32.19 -13.19
C LYS A 72 -8.47 -32.56 -14.62
N TYR A 73 -9.15 -31.67 -15.35
CA TYR A 73 -9.60 -31.93 -16.72
C TYR A 73 -8.47 -31.88 -17.76
N GLN A 74 -7.32 -31.28 -17.43
CA GLN A 74 -6.11 -31.20 -18.28
C GLN A 74 -6.39 -30.69 -19.71
N VAL A 75 -7.28 -29.71 -19.86
CA VAL A 75 -7.65 -29.18 -21.17
C VAL A 75 -6.55 -28.35 -21.84
N HIS A 76 -6.48 -28.39 -23.17
CA HIS A 76 -5.59 -27.53 -23.97
C HIS A 76 -6.07 -26.09 -24.15
N TYR A 77 -7.26 -25.75 -23.66
CA TYR A 77 -7.81 -24.40 -23.73
C TYR A 77 -7.40 -23.56 -22.52
N SER A 78 -7.45 -22.24 -22.67
CA SER A 78 -7.22 -21.36 -21.53
C SER A 78 -8.30 -21.53 -20.46
N TYR A 79 -7.90 -21.37 -19.20
CA TYR A 79 -8.79 -21.42 -18.02
C TYR A 79 -10.08 -20.61 -18.18
N ASN A 80 -9.98 -19.39 -18.72
CA ASN A 80 -11.16 -18.53 -18.92
C ASN A 80 -12.13 -19.13 -19.95
N MET A 81 -11.61 -19.59 -21.11
CA MET A 81 -12.45 -20.20 -22.15
C MET A 81 -13.12 -21.49 -21.67
N PHE A 82 -12.38 -22.30 -20.91
CA PHE A 82 -12.92 -23.52 -20.31
C PHE A 82 -14.12 -23.22 -19.42
N TRP A 83 -13.95 -22.29 -18.48
CA TRP A 83 -15.00 -21.97 -17.52
C TRP A 83 -16.19 -21.25 -18.16
N ASP A 84 -15.95 -20.31 -19.07
CA ASP A 84 -17.03 -19.60 -19.78
C ASP A 84 -17.92 -20.57 -20.57
N ARG A 85 -17.32 -21.59 -21.19
CA ARG A 85 -18.07 -22.61 -21.92
C ARG A 85 -18.90 -23.49 -20.99
N LEU A 86 -18.33 -23.95 -19.88
CA LEU A 86 -19.06 -24.74 -18.90
C LEU A 86 -20.23 -23.96 -18.29
N GLN A 87 -20.00 -22.70 -17.92
CA GLN A 87 -21.04 -21.82 -17.40
C GLN A 87 -22.18 -21.65 -18.41
N GLN A 88 -21.88 -21.37 -19.69
CA GLN A 88 -22.90 -21.24 -20.73
C GLN A 88 -23.73 -22.52 -20.93
N LEU A 89 -23.09 -23.70 -20.82
CA LEU A 89 -23.79 -24.97 -20.92
C LEU A 89 -24.69 -25.20 -19.71
N ALA A 90 -24.22 -24.88 -18.51
CA ALA A 90 -24.99 -25.02 -17.27
C ALA A 90 -26.20 -24.06 -17.24
N GLU A 91 -26.04 -22.82 -17.69
CA GLU A 91 -27.12 -21.82 -17.77
C GLU A 91 -28.20 -22.18 -18.79
N LYS A 92 -27.85 -22.91 -19.85
CA LYS A 92 -28.77 -23.35 -20.92
C LYS A 92 -29.31 -24.77 -20.72
N ASP A 93 -29.11 -25.34 -19.53
CA ASP A 93 -29.48 -26.74 -19.22
C ASP A 93 -28.93 -27.77 -20.23
N SER A 94 -27.81 -27.43 -20.85
CA SER A 94 -27.18 -28.21 -21.92
C SER A 94 -26.10 -29.17 -21.39
N ILE A 95 -25.90 -29.22 -20.07
CA ILE A 95 -24.97 -30.14 -19.42
C ILE A 95 -25.43 -31.59 -19.60
N GLN A 96 -26.74 -31.85 -19.51
CA GLN A 96 -27.28 -33.18 -19.79
C GLN A 96 -26.98 -33.62 -21.23
N TYR A 97 -27.17 -32.73 -22.21
CA TYR A 97 -26.85 -33.02 -23.61
C TYR A 97 -25.35 -33.29 -23.81
N LEU A 98 -24.48 -32.51 -23.16
CA LEU A 98 -23.04 -32.75 -23.17
C LEU A 98 -22.71 -34.12 -22.56
N TRP A 99 -23.30 -34.44 -21.40
CA TRP A 99 -23.12 -35.69 -20.67
C TRP A 99 -23.44 -36.92 -21.51
N ASN A 100 -24.58 -36.88 -22.21
CA ASN A 100 -25.01 -37.97 -23.07
C ASN A 100 -24.15 -38.12 -24.33
N ARG A 101 -23.43 -37.07 -24.75
CA ARG A 101 -22.59 -37.06 -25.95
C ARG A 101 -21.10 -37.30 -25.64
N MET A 102 -20.69 -37.16 -24.39
CA MET A 102 -19.32 -37.46 -23.96
C MET A 102 -19.02 -38.95 -24.20
N ASN A 103 -17.78 -39.24 -24.61
CA ASN A 103 -17.33 -40.62 -24.69
C ASN A 103 -17.23 -41.22 -23.27
N GLN A 104 -17.15 -42.55 -23.21
CA GLN A 104 -17.10 -43.27 -21.93
C GLN A 104 -15.93 -42.80 -21.05
N GLU A 105 -14.77 -42.52 -21.63
CA GLU A 105 -13.59 -42.02 -20.90
C GLU A 105 -13.84 -40.69 -20.17
N ASN A 106 -14.54 -39.74 -20.80
CA ASN A 106 -14.87 -38.46 -20.15
C ASN A 106 -15.90 -38.64 -19.03
N ASN A 107 -16.86 -39.55 -19.20
CA ASN A 107 -17.84 -39.87 -18.16
C ASN A 107 -17.15 -40.59 -16.99
N ASP A 108 -16.28 -41.57 -17.26
CA ASP A 108 -15.48 -42.28 -16.27
C ASP A 108 -14.57 -41.32 -15.49
N PHE A 109 -14.00 -40.33 -16.16
CA PHE A 109 -13.26 -39.26 -15.50
C PHE A 109 -14.15 -38.44 -14.56
N LEU A 110 -15.32 -37.98 -15.00
CA LEU A 110 -16.23 -37.20 -14.16
C LEU A 110 -16.73 -38.00 -12.95
N PHE A 111 -16.99 -39.30 -13.13
CA PHE A 111 -17.28 -40.22 -12.03
C PHE A 111 -16.09 -40.34 -11.06
N SER A 112 -14.87 -40.46 -11.58
CA SER A 112 -13.65 -40.61 -10.77
C SER A 112 -13.34 -39.40 -9.88
N ILE A 113 -13.84 -38.21 -10.26
CA ILE A 113 -13.70 -36.98 -9.47
C ILE A 113 -14.96 -36.64 -8.65
N GLY A 114 -15.94 -37.54 -8.62
CA GLY A 114 -17.08 -37.49 -7.69
C GLY A 114 -18.41 -36.98 -8.27
N PHE A 115 -18.53 -36.78 -9.59
CA PHE A 115 -19.79 -36.40 -10.22
C PHE A 115 -20.54 -37.64 -10.70
N ASN A 116 -21.51 -38.12 -9.92
CA ASN A 116 -22.27 -39.35 -10.21
C ASN A 116 -23.41 -39.11 -11.20
N HIS A 117 -23.86 -37.86 -11.33
CA HIS A 117 -24.91 -37.47 -12.25
C HIS A 117 -24.59 -36.14 -12.94
N HIS A 118 -25.17 -35.93 -14.12
CA HIS A 118 -25.03 -34.66 -14.84
C HIS A 118 -25.58 -33.47 -14.03
N THR A 119 -26.55 -33.72 -13.15
CA THR A 119 -27.10 -32.74 -12.21
C THR A 119 -26.06 -32.29 -11.20
N ASP A 120 -25.27 -33.21 -10.64
CA ASP A 120 -24.21 -32.90 -9.67
C ASP A 120 -23.15 -32.01 -10.30
N PHE A 121 -22.79 -32.32 -11.57
CA PHE A 121 -21.83 -31.55 -12.32
C PHE A 121 -22.35 -30.15 -12.68
N GLN A 122 -23.61 -30.06 -13.11
CA GLN A 122 -24.27 -28.79 -13.41
C GLN A 122 -24.40 -27.91 -12.17
N GLU A 123 -24.83 -28.47 -11.05
CA GLU A 123 -24.94 -27.77 -9.76
C GLU A 123 -23.57 -27.25 -9.33
N PHE A 124 -22.52 -28.08 -9.42
CA PHE A 124 -21.15 -27.64 -9.15
C PHE A 124 -20.74 -26.45 -10.01
N ILE A 125 -21.01 -26.47 -11.32
CA ILE A 125 -20.68 -25.35 -12.22
C ILE A 125 -21.46 -24.10 -11.81
N LEU A 126 -22.75 -24.21 -11.50
CA LEU A 126 -23.60 -23.06 -11.13
C LEU A 126 -23.19 -22.46 -9.79
N LEU A 127 -22.99 -23.29 -8.75
CA LEU A 127 -22.55 -22.86 -7.42
C LEU A 127 -21.21 -22.14 -7.47
N ASN A 128 -20.30 -22.61 -8.32
CA ASN A 128 -18.97 -22.04 -8.46
C ASN A 128 -18.88 -20.94 -9.52
N SER A 129 -19.94 -20.66 -10.27
CA SER A 129 -19.93 -19.57 -11.26
C SER A 129 -20.16 -18.21 -10.61
N PHE A 130 -19.60 -17.18 -11.24
CA PHE A 130 -19.84 -15.79 -10.85
C PHE A 130 -21.05 -15.26 -11.60
N ASN A 131 -22.09 -14.86 -10.86
CA ASN A 131 -23.23 -14.18 -11.45
C ASN A 131 -22.85 -12.73 -11.84
N ILE A 132 -23.77 -12.00 -12.48
CA ILE A 132 -23.52 -10.61 -12.92
C ILE A 132 -23.21 -9.69 -11.73
N GLU A 133 -23.87 -9.91 -10.60
CA GLU A 133 -23.69 -9.12 -9.39
C GLU A 133 -22.31 -9.37 -8.75
N ASP A 134 -21.88 -10.62 -8.63
CA ASP A 134 -20.55 -11.02 -8.18
C ASP A 134 -19.47 -10.36 -9.03
N LYS A 135 -19.62 -10.41 -10.36
CA LYS A 135 -18.67 -9.79 -11.31
C LYS A 135 -18.60 -8.28 -11.11
N ARG A 136 -19.74 -7.61 -10.90
CA ARG A 136 -19.80 -6.17 -10.61
C ARG A 136 -19.16 -5.83 -9.27
N LYS A 137 -19.51 -6.56 -8.21
CA LYS A 137 -18.98 -6.37 -6.85
C LYS A 137 -17.47 -6.58 -6.85
N TYR A 138 -16.97 -7.65 -7.46
CA TYR A 138 -15.54 -7.91 -7.62
C TYR A 138 -14.83 -6.78 -8.35
N LYS A 139 -15.37 -6.30 -9.48
CA LYS A 139 -14.76 -5.19 -10.24
C LYS A 139 -14.66 -3.92 -9.41
N ASN A 140 -15.70 -3.61 -8.62
CA ASN A 140 -15.71 -2.45 -7.73
C ASN A 140 -14.67 -2.60 -6.61
N ILE A 141 -14.64 -3.76 -5.93
CA ILE A 141 -13.66 -4.05 -4.88
C ILE A 141 -12.24 -3.97 -5.42
N LEU A 142 -11.98 -4.52 -6.62
CA LEU A 142 -10.66 -4.49 -7.24
C LEU A 142 -10.21 -3.06 -7.55
N LYS A 143 -11.12 -2.22 -8.05
CA LYS A 143 -10.84 -0.80 -8.26
C LYS A 143 -10.48 -0.10 -6.95
N ILE A 144 -11.33 -0.26 -5.92
CA ILE A 144 -11.10 0.33 -4.59
C ILE A 144 -9.76 -0.14 -4.02
N LYS A 145 -9.45 -1.43 -4.11
CA LYS A 145 -8.19 -1.99 -3.61
C LYS A 145 -6.97 -1.43 -4.32
N ILE A 146 -7.04 -1.19 -5.64
CA ILE A 146 -5.97 -0.54 -6.40
C ILE A 146 -5.79 0.90 -5.93
N ASP A 147 -6.89 1.64 -5.79
CA ASP A 147 -6.87 3.04 -5.34
C ASP A 147 -6.25 3.14 -3.92
N LEU A 148 -6.71 2.30 -2.98
CA LEU A 148 -6.16 2.22 -1.61
C LEU A 148 -4.68 1.83 -1.60
N LYS A 149 -4.27 0.88 -2.45
CA LYS A 149 -2.86 0.46 -2.54
C LYS A 149 -1.98 1.59 -3.09
N ASN A 150 -2.45 2.34 -4.07
CA ASN A 150 -1.73 3.49 -4.61
C ASN A 150 -1.60 4.60 -3.57
N GLU A 151 -2.66 4.86 -2.80
CA GLU A 151 -2.65 5.82 -1.69
C GLU A 151 -1.67 5.39 -0.58
N LYS A 152 -1.64 4.09 -0.26
CA LYS A 152 -0.67 3.52 0.69
C LYS A 152 0.77 3.72 0.20
N LEU A 153 1.06 3.37 -1.05
CA LEU A 153 2.38 3.57 -1.66
C LEU A 153 2.80 5.05 -1.65
N PHE A 154 1.85 5.96 -1.87
CA PHE A 154 2.10 7.39 -1.76
C PHE A 154 2.57 7.74 -0.35
N HIS A 155 1.88 7.31 0.70
CA HIS A 155 2.28 7.58 2.08
C HIS A 155 3.60 6.90 2.49
N GLU A 156 3.83 5.67 2.04
CA GLU A 156 5.11 4.97 2.25
C GLU A 156 6.28 5.74 1.62
N SER A 157 6.08 6.31 0.42
CA SER A 157 7.09 7.12 -0.25
C SER A 157 7.39 8.45 0.45
N LYS A 158 6.49 8.91 1.33
CA LYS A 158 6.67 10.14 2.13
C LYS A 158 7.38 9.90 3.45
N ASN A 159 7.50 8.66 3.89
CA ASN A 159 8.21 8.36 5.13
C ASN A 159 9.70 8.65 4.98
N ILE A 160 10.20 9.56 5.82
CA ILE A 160 11.61 9.94 5.84
C ILE A 160 12.34 8.93 6.71
N ASN A 161 13.25 8.16 6.12
CA ASN A 161 13.97 7.13 6.88
C ASN A 161 15.01 7.75 7.83
N ASN A 162 15.46 6.98 8.83
CA ASN A 162 16.41 7.47 9.84
C ASN A 162 17.74 7.98 9.24
N TYR A 163 18.16 7.44 8.10
CA TYR A 163 19.36 7.89 7.41
C TYR A 163 19.17 9.30 6.82
N GLU A 164 18.05 9.53 6.15
CA GLU A 164 17.66 10.84 5.60
C GLU A 164 17.46 11.87 6.70
N ILE A 165 16.84 11.50 7.83
CA ILE A 165 16.71 12.38 9.00
C ILE A 165 18.10 12.85 9.46
N LYS A 166 19.05 11.93 9.64
CA LYS A 166 20.42 12.27 10.03
C LYS A 166 21.10 13.17 9.01
N LYS A 167 20.91 12.90 7.72
CA LYS A 167 21.45 13.70 6.61
C LYS A 167 20.87 15.13 6.62
N LEU A 168 19.56 15.27 6.78
CA LEU A 168 18.87 16.56 6.86
C LEU A 168 19.32 17.37 8.07
N LEU A 169 19.38 16.75 9.25
CA LEU A 169 19.83 17.42 10.48
C LEU A 169 21.30 17.86 10.38
N LYS A 170 22.17 17.04 9.76
CA LYS A 170 23.56 17.41 9.49
C LYS A 170 23.66 18.58 8.51
N SER A 171 22.85 18.59 7.46
CA SER A 171 22.81 19.71 6.52
C SER A 171 22.33 20.99 7.20
N LEU A 172 21.27 20.89 8.01
CA LEU A 172 20.70 22.00 8.76
C LEU A 172 21.71 22.56 9.78
N SER A 173 22.47 21.70 10.46
CA SER A 173 23.50 22.16 11.41
C SER A 173 24.62 22.94 10.72
N ILE A 174 25.06 22.52 9.54
CA ILE A 174 26.06 23.26 8.73
C ILE A 174 25.50 24.62 8.30
N ILE A 175 24.26 24.67 7.82
CA ILE A 175 23.59 25.92 7.41
C ILE A 175 23.48 26.89 8.60
N LEU A 176 23.08 26.40 9.77
CA LEU A 176 22.98 27.20 10.99
C LEU A 176 24.34 27.78 11.38
N LEU A 177 25.42 27.00 11.34
CA LEU A 177 26.78 27.47 11.64
C LEU A 177 27.22 28.60 10.69
N LEU A 178 26.97 28.45 9.39
CA LEU A 178 27.28 29.50 8.40
C LEU A 178 26.46 30.77 8.64
N LEU A 179 25.18 30.61 8.97
CA LEU A 179 24.28 31.74 9.26
C LEU A 179 24.71 32.49 10.53
N PHE A 180 25.10 31.78 11.59
CA PHE A 180 25.65 32.42 12.80
C PHE A 180 26.97 33.13 12.54
N PHE A 181 27.83 32.57 11.69
CA PHE A 181 29.05 33.24 11.26
C PHE A 181 28.74 34.59 10.60
N ILE A 182 27.80 34.63 9.65
CA ILE A 182 27.41 35.88 8.97
C ILE A 182 26.81 36.88 9.96
N ILE A 183 25.87 36.45 10.81
CA ILE A 183 25.25 37.31 11.84
C ILE A 183 26.32 37.91 12.76
N ARG A 184 27.34 37.14 13.11
CA ARG A 184 28.45 37.61 13.95
C ARG A 184 29.20 38.77 13.30
N TYR A 185 29.55 38.68 12.01
CA TYR A 185 30.22 39.77 11.30
C TYR A 185 29.33 41.01 11.14
N LEU A 186 28.04 40.83 10.86
CA LEU A 186 27.08 41.93 10.80
C LEU A 186 26.99 42.65 12.14
N TYR A 187 26.88 41.91 13.24
CA TYR A 187 26.84 42.49 14.58
C TYR A 187 28.08 43.35 14.88
N TYR A 188 29.28 42.85 14.56
CA TYR A 188 30.52 43.60 14.79
C TYR A 188 30.61 44.85 13.90
N SER A 189 30.19 44.76 12.65
CA SER A 189 30.20 45.88 11.70
C SER A 189 29.26 47.00 12.15
N ILE A 190 28.04 46.66 12.58
CA ILE A 190 27.07 47.61 13.14
C ILE A 190 27.65 48.28 14.39
N LYS A 191 28.20 47.49 15.31
CA LYS A 191 28.79 48.02 16.55
C LYS A 191 29.96 48.97 16.27
N TRP A 192 30.80 48.63 15.30
CA TRP A 192 31.91 49.48 14.88
C TRP A 192 31.42 50.79 14.27
N SER A 193 30.45 50.72 13.35
CA SER A 193 29.82 51.90 12.72
C SER A 193 29.21 52.86 13.75
N ILE A 194 28.47 52.35 14.75
CA ILE A 194 27.91 53.16 15.84
C ILE A 194 29.02 53.84 16.66
N LYS A 195 30.16 53.16 16.86
CA LYS A 195 31.28 53.72 17.61
C LYS A 195 31.97 54.85 16.84
N THR A 196 32.15 54.69 15.52
CA THR A 196 32.76 55.72 14.68
C THR A 196 31.89 56.97 14.54
N LEU A 197 30.56 56.84 14.58
CA LEU A 197 29.65 57.99 14.52
C LEU A 197 29.56 58.81 15.81
N LYS A 198 29.97 58.22 16.95
CA LYS A 198 29.95 58.88 18.27
C LYS A 198 31.28 59.52 18.65
N SER A 199 32.33 59.30 17.84
CA SER A 199 33.67 59.83 18.05
C SER A 199 33.89 61.05 17.17
#